data_AF-A0A519KMV5-F1
#
_entry.id   AF-A0A519KMV5-F1
#
_cell.length_a   1.000
_cell.length_b   1.000
_cell.length_c   1.000
_cell.angle_alpha   90.00
_cell.angle_beta   90.00
_cell.angle_gamma   90.00
#
_symmetry.space_group_name_H-M   'P 1'
#
loop_
_entity.id
_entity.type
_entity.pdbx_description
1 polymer ?
#
loop_
_entity_poly.entity_id
_entity_poly.type
_entity_poly.pdbx_seq_one_letter_code
_entity_poly.pdbx_strand_id
1 'polypeptide(L)'
;MTVHRKIKLIKFLRILLTILLVPIMLVYMLLIIPEYSACSGVLFEGEKATDIWGATVDCSGENQAVSKGFFQMFTILTGCLSLLLIVVSLVHFNLKKRTTTNN
;
A
#
# COMPACT_ATOMS: atom_id res chain seq x y z
N MET A 1 13.61 -29.34 -5.71
CA MET A 1 12.26 -28.98 -5.17
C MET A 1 11.21 -29.24 -6.24
N THR A 2 10.19 -30.07 -5.97
CA THR A 2 9.14 -30.45 -6.95
C THR A 2 8.27 -29.26 -7.33
N VAL A 3 7.79 -29.20 -8.58
CA VAL A 3 6.95 -28.11 -9.12
C VAL A 3 5.72 -27.87 -8.25
N HIS A 4 5.10 -28.95 -7.77
CA HIS A 4 3.93 -28.90 -6.89
C HIS A 4 4.21 -28.18 -5.56
N ARG A 5 5.39 -28.40 -4.96
CA ARG A 5 5.81 -27.72 -3.73
C ARG A 5 6.10 -26.23 -3.96
N LYS A 6 6.65 -25.87 -5.12
CA LYS A 6 6.87 -24.46 -5.52
C LYS A 6 5.55 -23.69 -5.65
N ILE A 7 4.54 -24.28 -6.31
CA ILE A 7 3.21 -23.64 -6.47
C ILE A 7 2.54 -23.43 -5.11
N LYS A 8 2.58 -24.42 -4.21
CA LYS A 8 2.00 -24.30 -2.87
C LYS A 8 2.68 -23.18 -2.05
N LEU A 9 4.00 -23.08 -2.14
CA LEU A 9 4.77 -22.05 -1.46
C LEU A 9 4.48 -20.64 -2.02
N ILE A 10 4.41 -20.49 -3.33
CA ILE A 10 4.08 -19.20 -3.97
C ILE A 10 2.64 -18.78 -3.64
N LYS A 11 1.69 -19.73 -3.61
CA LYS A 11 0.31 -19.46 -3.20
C LYS A 11 0.24 -18.95 -1.75
N PHE A 12 0.99 -19.58 -0.85
CA PHE A 12 1.10 -19.14 0.54
C PHE A 12 1.72 -17.74 0.65
N LEU A 13 2.86 -17.51 -0.02
CA LEU A 13 3.53 -16.21 -0.03
C LEU A 13 2.61 -15.09 -0.54
N ARG A 14 1.83 -15.36 -1.60
CA ARG A 14 0.87 -14.39 -2.13
C ARG A 14 -0.20 -14.03 -1.10
N ILE A 15 -0.79 -15.03 -0.44
CA ILE A 15 -1.82 -14.81 0.59
C ILE A 15 -1.26 -13.99 1.75
N LEU A 16 -0.07 -14.35 2.24
CA LEU A 16 0.61 -13.62 3.31
C LEU A 16 0.85 -12.16 2.94
N LEU A 17 1.34 -11.92 1.71
CA LEU A 17 1.62 -10.58 1.21
C LEU A 17 0.34 -9.76 1.02
N THR A 18 -0.76 -10.38 0.59
CA THR A 18 -2.07 -9.73 0.51
C THR A 18 -2.60 -9.36 1.89
N ILE A 19 -2.52 -10.27 2.88
CA ILE A 19 -2.95 -10.00 4.26
C ILE A 19 -2.16 -8.85 4.88
N LEU A 20 -0.89 -8.68 4.52
CA LEU A 20 -0.08 -7.55 4.96
C LEU A 20 -0.44 -6.26 4.21
N LEU A 21 -0.62 -6.31 2.89
CA LEU A 21 -0.87 -5.11 2.08
C LEU A 21 -2.24 -4.48 2.35
N VAL A 22 -3.29 -5.29 2.51
CA VAL A 22 -4.67 -4.81 2.68
C VAL A 22 -4.83 -3.83 3.84
N PRO A 23 -4.42 -4.13 5.10
CA PRO A 23 -4.56 -3.20 6.21
C PRO A 23 -3.69 -1.95 6.05
N ILE A 24 -2.49 -2.08 5.47
CA ILE A 24 -1.61 -0.92 5.19
C ILE A 24 -2.29 0.01 4.18
N MET A 25 -2.86 -0.54 3.11
CA MET A 25 -3.63 0.21 2.12
C MET A 25 -4.85 0.89 2.75
N LEU A 26 -5.54 0.20 3.66
CA LEU A 26 -6.72 0.72 4.34
C LEU A 26 -6.38 1.94 5.19
N VAL A 27 -5.32 1.85 6.00
CA VAL A 27 -4.79 2.99 6.78
C VAL A 27 -4.35 4.12 5.86
N TYR A 28 -3.63 3.79 4.78
CA TYR A 28 -3.14 4.78 3.84
C TYR A 28 -4.28 5.56 3.16
N MET A 29 -5.33 4.87 2.69
CA MET A 29 -6.47 5.50 2.03
C MET A 29 -7.40 6.24 2.99
N LEU A 30 -7.66 5.71 4.18
CA LEU A 30 -8.65 6.29 5.09
C LEU A 30 -8.09 7.39 5.99
N LEU A 31 -6.79 7.41 6.27
CA LEU A 31 -6.19 8.34 7.23
C LEU A 31 -5.15 9.24 6.56
N ILE A 32 -4.13 8.63 5.95
CA ILE A 32 -2.95 9.36 5.47
C ILE A 32 -3.28 10.25 4.27
N ILE A 33 -4.00 9.72 3.27
CA ILE A 33 -4.40 10.51 2.10
C ILE A 33 -5.32 11.68 2.50
N PRO A 34 -6.40 11.47 3.28
CA PRO A 34 -7.26 12.55 3.79
C PRO A 34 -6.50 13.66 4.48
N GLU A 35 -5.65 13.32 5.46
CA GLU A 35 -4.87 14.28 6.23
C GLU A 35 -3.88 15.06 5.34
N TYR A 36 -3.15 14.36 4.47
CA TYR A 36 -2.27 14.99 3.49
C TYR A 36 -3.03 15.95 2.58
N SER A 37 -4.18 15.54 2.05
CA SER A 37 -4.97 16.36 1.14
C SER A 37 -5.51 17.61 1.82
N ALA A 38 -6.00 17.49 3.06
CA ALA A 38 -6.50 18.58 3.87
C ALA A 38 -5.38 19.60 4.15
N CYS A 39 -4.18 19.12 4.51
CA CYS A 39 -3.04 19.98 4.82
C CYS A 39 -2.25 20.47 3.57
N SER A 40 -2.57 19.98 2.38
CA SER A 40 -1.93 20.44 1.13
C SER A 40 -2.45 21.79 0.64
N GLY A 41 -3.67 22.17 1.04
CA GLY A 41 -4.34 23.40 0.63
C GLY A 41 -4.15 24.60 1.55
N VAL A 42 -3.55 24.41 2.73
CA VAL A 42 -3.27 25.49 3.69
C VAL A 42 -1.94 26.16 3.39
N LEU A 43 -1.93 27.49 3.48
CA LEU A 43 -0.81 28.35 3.10
C LEU A 43 -0.10 28.95 4.32
N PHE A 44 -0.76 28.96 5.49
CA PHE A 44 -0.26 29.61 6.70
C PHE A 44 -0.09 28.61 7.85
N GLU A 45 0.93 28.82 8.69
CA GLU A 45 1.18 27.98 9.85
C GLU A 45 0.06 28.13 10.90
N GLY A 46 -0.51 27.00 11.35
CA GLY A 46 -1.55 26.95 12.39
C GLY A 46 -2.98 26.91 11.85
N GLU A 47 -3.16 26.82 10.53
CA GLU A 47 -4.49 26.60 9.94
C GLU A 47 -5.00 25.20 10.24
N LYS A 48 -6.28 25.11 10.61
CA LYS A 48 -6.99 23.85 10.75
C LYS A 48 -7.73 23.57 9.45
N ALA A 49 -7.54 22.37 8.90
CA ALA A 49 -8.28 21.93 7.73
C ALA A 49 -9.33 20.90 8.14
N THR A 50 -10.35 20.72 7.30
CA THR A 50 -11.31 19.63 7.47
C THR A 50 -10.93 18.53 6.50
N ASP A 51 -10.77 17.31 6.99
CA ASP A 51 -10.54 16.16 6.11
C ASP A 51 -11.81 15.74 5.37
N ILE A 52 -11.68 14.75 4.48
CA ILE A 52 -12.82 14.24 3.70
C ILE A 52 -13.91 13.59 4.57
N TRP A 53 -13.61 13.30 5.84
CA TRP A 53 -14.52 12.70 6.81
C TRP A 53 -15.24 13.75 7.67
N GLY A 54 -14.93 15.03 7.48
CA GLY A 54 -15.49 16.11 8.28
C GLY A 54 -14.76 16.33 9.62
N ALA A 55 -13.63 15.67 9.85
CA ALA A 55 -12.82 15.87 11.05
C ALA A 55 -11.87 17.07 10.88
N THR A 56 -11.77 17.89 11.92
CA THR A 56 -10.81 19.00 11.96
C THR A 56 -9.41 18.46 12.26
N VAL A 57 -8.48 18.71 11.36
CA VAL A 57 -7.07 18.31 11.45
C VAL A 57 -6.20 19.55 11.62
N ASP A 58 -5.21 19.45 12.49
CA ASP A 58 -4.28 20.55 12.75
C ASP A 58 -3.12 20.50 11.77
N CYS A 59 -3.06 21.47 10.86
CA CYS A 59 -2.04 21.53 9.80
C CYS A 59 -0.95 22.55 10.11
N SER A 60 -0.58 22.72 11.38
CA SER A 60 0.64 23.45 11.78
C SER A 60 1.86 23.00 10.96
N GLY A 61 2.84 23.88 10.75
CA GLY A 61 3.98 23.64 9.84
C GLY A 61 4.73 22.33 10.12
N GLU A 62 4.83 21.93 11.39
CA GLU A 62 5.38 20.63 11.81
C GLU A 62 4.49 19.45 11.37
N ASN A 63 3.17 19.53 11.59
CA ASN A 63 2.22 18.49 11.21
C ASN A 63 2.11 18.35 9.69
N GLN A 64 2.22 19.45 8.94
CA GLN A 64 2.24 19.41 7.48
C GLN A 64 3.48 18.68 6.94
N ALA A 65 4.66 18.92 7.51
CA ALA A 65 5.89 18.22 7.13
C ALA A 65 5.83 16.73 7.48
N VAL A 66 5.28 16.40 8.66
CA VAL A 66 5.07 15.03 9.12
C VAL A 66 4.08 14.28 8.22
N SER A 67 2.93 14.89 7.89
CA SER A 67 1.93 14.33 6.99
C SER A 67 2.48 14.06 5.58
N LYS A 68 3.26 14.99 5.03
CA LYS A 68 4.00 14.79 3.76
C LYS A 68 4.97 13.61 3.85
N GLY A 69 5.71 13.51 4.95
CA GLY A 69 6.63 12.40 5.21
C GLY A 69 5.93 11.04 5.27
N PHE A 70 4.81 10.95 5.99
CA PHE A 70 3.99 9.74 6.05
C PHE A 70 3.41 9.37 4.68
N PHE A 71 2.86 10.34 3.95
CA PHE A 71 2.36 10.11 2.60
C PHE A 71 3.44 9.52 1.68
N GLN A 72 4.63 10.12 1.66
CA GLN A 72 5.74 9.64 0.82
C GLN A 72 6.22 8.24 1.25
N MET A 73 6.39 8.01 2.55
CA MET A 73 6.82 6.70 3.07
C MET A 73 5.82 5.61 2.71
N PHE A 74 4.53 5.83 2.96
CA PHE A 74 3.48 4.85 2.69
C PHE A 74 3.24 4.66 1.19
N THR A 75 3.41 5.70 0.36
CA THR A 75 3.38 5.56 -1.11
C THR A 75 4.47 4.60 -1.58
N ILE A 76 5.71 4.78 -1.12
CA ILE A 76 6.83 3.92 -1.50
C ILE A 76 6.59 2.50 -0.99
N LEU A 77 6.19 2.35 0.27
CA LEU A 77 5.95 1.05 0.89
C LEU A 77 4.84 0.27 0.17
N THR A 78 3.68 0.89 -0.05
CA THR A 78 2.55 0.28 -0.74
C THR A 78 2.88 -0.02 -2.20
N GLY A 79 3.62 0.87 -2.88
CA GLY A 79 4.11 0.68 -4.24
C GLY A 79 5.05 -0.53 -4.36
N CYS A 80 6.05 -0.65 -3.49
CA CYS A 80 6.98 -1.77 -3.45
C CYS A 80 6.27 -3.10 -3.18
N LEU A 81 5.37 -3.15 -2.19
CA LEU A 81 4.59 -4.34 -1.87
C LEU A 81 3.66 -4.76 -3.02
N SER A 82 3.04 -3.79 -3.70
CA SER A 82 2.19 -4.04 -4.86
C SER A 82 2.99 -4.61 -6.03
N LEU A 83 4.16 -4.04 -6.32
CA LEU A 83 5.05 -4.53 -7.37
C LEU A 83 5.54 -5.96 -7.06
N LEU A 84 5.90 -6.24 -5.81
CA LEU A 84 6.26 -7.58 -5.36
C LEU A 84 5.09 -8.57 -5.57
N LEU A 85 3.86 -8.19 -5.22
CA LEU A 85 2.66 -9.02 -5.45
C LEU A 85 2.43 -9.33 -6.93
N ILE A 86 2.64 -8.34 -7.80
CA ILE A 86 2.51 -8.52 -9.25
C ILE A 86 3.54 -9.53 -9.74
N VAL A 87 4.82 -9.39 -9.37
CA VAL A 87 5.88 -10.32 -9.74
C VAL A 87 5.58 -11.73 -9.25
N VAL A 88 5.20 -11.89 -7.98
CA VAL A 88 4.82 -13.19 -7.39
C VAL A 88 3.64 -13.82 -8.15
N SER A 89 2.66 -13.01 -8.54
CA SER A 89 1.48 -13.46 -9.29
C SER A 89 1.83 -13.87 -10.72
N LEU A 90 2.71 -13.13 -11.39
CA LEU A 90 3.22 -13.49 -12.72
C LEU A 90 4.03 -14.79 -12.67
N VAL A 91 4.90 -14.98 -11.68
CA VAL A 91 5.65 -16.22 -11.50
C VAL A 91 4.69 -17.40 -11.26
N HIS A 92 3.69 -17.22 -10.40
CA HIS A 92 2.65 -18.23 -10.17
C HIS A 92 1.91 -18.61 -11.46
N PHE A 93 1.51 -17.62 -12.26
CA PHE A 93 0.82 -17.82 -13.53
C PHE A 93 1.69 -18.59 -14.53
N ASN A 94 2.96 -18.19 -14.69
CA ASN A 94 3.90 -18.87 -15.59
C ASN A 94 4.17 -20.32 -15.18
N LEU A 95 4.32 -20.60 -13.88
CA LEU A 95 4.50 -21.96 -13.38
C LEU A 95 3.26 -22.83 -13.61
N LYS A 96 2.06 -22.27 -13.40
CA LYS A 96 0.81 -22.97 -13.68
C LYS A 96 0.69 -23.29 -15.17
N LYS A 97 0.98 -22.32 -16.05
CA LYS A 97 0.97 -22.51 -17.51
C LYS A 97 1.90 -23.64 -17.95
N ARG A 98 3.16 -23.65 -17.48
CA ARG A 98 4.13 -24.73 -17.81
C ARG A 98 3.68 -26.12 -17.36
N THR A 99 2.93 -26.21 -16.25
CA THR A 99 2.43 -27.49 -15.75
C THR A 99 1.28 -28.02 -16.63
N THR A 100 0.44 -27.13 -17.17
CA THR A 100 -0.65 -27.50 -18.09
C THR A 100 -0.16 -27.88 -19.49
N THR A 101 0.94 -27.30 -19.97
CA THR A 101 1.49 -27.61 -21.31
C THR A 101 2.33 -28.90 -21.36
N ASN A 102 2.84 -29.39 -20.22
CA ASN A 102 3.68 -30.60 -20.14
C ASN A 102 2.90 -31.89 -19.78
N ASN A 103 1.59 -31.79 -19.58
CA ASN A 103 0.65 -32.90 -19.33
C ASN A 103 -0.21 -33.10 -20.57
#